data_AF-A0A2M7QDD1-F1
#
_entry.id   AF-A0A2M7QDD1-F1
#
_cell.length_a   1.000
_cell.length_b   1.000
_cell.length_c   1.000
_cell.angle_alpha   90.00
_cell.angle_beta   90.00
_cell.angle_gamma   90.00
#
_symmetry.space_group_name_H-M   'P 1'
#
loop_
_entity.id
_entity.type
_entity.pdbx_description
1 polymer ?
#
loop_
_entity_poly.entity_id
_entity_poly.type
_entity_poly.pdbx_seq_one_letter_code
_entity_poly.pdbx_strand_id
1 'polypeptide(L)'
;MKTPIVFIIFNRPTLTQKVFNEIKKAKPAQLFIISDGPRNEKERELINETRKIIDRIDWKCEVYKKYSETNLGCKISVSSGLDWVFSKVDQAIILEDDCVPDQSFFPYCEELLERYRNNKKIMMVSGDNFFKTSSEFSYNFCHHSLIWGWATWRRSWVLYKKACLLPVEKLEENRSEFQTLVSGRRLDAIKKTIEGKIDTWDYMWQYAMLLCKGLCIYPSVNLVRNIGFGNGATHTKYKTFHSKLSQSAIQFPLVHPNRITPNISFDSAISKTYHPFYSLIDVISHFFQ
;
A
#
# COMPACT_ATOMS: atom_id res chain seq x y z
N MET A 1 -19.21 -0.07 -7.62
CA MET A 1 -18.30 0.90 -6.96
C MET A 1 -17.96 2.03 -7.93
N LYS A 2 -17.83 3.27 -7.46
CA LYS A 2 -17.50 4.45 -8.30
C LYS A 2 -16.01 4.74 -8.34
N THR A 3 -15.30 4.44 -7.26
CA THR A 3 -13.87 4.70 -7.12
C THR A 3 -13.05 3.83 -8.08
N PRO A 4 -12.15 4.41 -8.89
CA PRO A 4 -11.26 3.65 -9.75
C PRO A 4 -10.33 2.71 -8.97
N ILE A 5 -10.04 1.54 -9.54
CA ILE A 5 -9.02 0.63 -9.00
C ILE A 5 -7.77 0.69 -9.90
N VAL A 6 -6.60 0.72 -9.28
CA VAL A 6 -5.30 0.46 -9.87
C VAL A 6 -4.86 -0.93 -9.45
N PHE A 7 -4.50 -1.75 -10.43
CA PHE A 7 -3.95 -3.08 -10.19
C PHE A 7 -2.54 -3.17 -10.78
N ILE A 8 -1.56 -3.29 -9.90
CA ILE A 8 -0.14 -3.37 -10.23
C ILE A 8 0.23 -4.85 -10.33
N ILE A 9 0.68 -5.28 -11.52
CA ILE A 9 0.95 -6.68 -11.82
C ILE A 9 2.33 -6.86 -12.45
N PHE A 10 2.95 -8.03 -12.27
CA PHE A 10 4.20 -8.36 -12.93
C PHE A 10 4.20 -9.78 -13.50
N ASN A 11 4.91 -10.72 -12.88
CA ASN A 11 5.19 -12.05 -13.42
C ASN A 11 4.66 -13.19 -12.53
N ARG A 12 3.64 -12.92 -11.70
CA ARG A 12 3.03 -13.90 -10.79
C ARG A 12 1.58 -14.18 -11.16
N PRO A 13 1.30 -14.94 -12.24
CA PRO A 13 -0.06 -15.14 -12.74
C PRO A 13 -0.99 -15.77 -11.69
N THR A 14 -0.50 -16.75 -10.92
CA THR A 14 -1.31 -17.41 -9.88
C THR A 14 -1.73 -16.49 -8.73
N LEU A 15 -0.85 -15.57 -8.29
CA LEU A 15 -1.21 -14.61 -7.25
C LEU A 15 -2.12 -13.52 -7.82
N THR A 16 -1.75 -13.00 -8.99
CA THR A 16 -2.54 -12.01 -9.74
C THR A 16 -3.98 -12.48 -9.91
N GLN A 17 -4.19 -13.75 -10.27
CA GLN A 17 -5.52 -14.32 -10.45
C GLN A 17 -6.36 -14.26 -9.17
N LYS A 18 -5.75 -14.48 -8.00
CA LYS A 18 -6.45 -14.44 -6.71
C LYS A 18 -6.91 -13.01 -6.38
N VAL A 19 -6.05 -12.01 -6.59
CA VAL A 19 -6.41 -10.60 -6.37
C VAL A 19 -7.45 -10.13 -7.39
N PHE A 20 -7.27 -10.48 -8.67
CA PHE A 20 -8.21 -10.15 -9.74
C PHE A 20 -9.60 -10.72 -9.49
N ASN A 21 -9.72 -11.93 -8.94
CA ASN A 21 -11.02 -12.50 -8.59
C ASN A 21 -11.78 -11.64 -7.57
N GLU A 22 -11.10 -11.01 -6.62
CA GLU A 22 -11.73 -10.12 -5.65
C GLU A 22 -12.09 -8.76 -6.28
N ILE A 23 -11.23 -8.22 -7.15
CA ILE A 23 -11.53 -7.00 -7.94
C ILE A 23 -12.76 -7.22 -8.84
N LYS A 24 -12.86 -8.39 -9.48
CA LYS A 24 -13.99 -8.78 -10.34
C LYS A 24 -15.31 -8.83 -9.58
N LYS A 25 -15.32 -9.25 -8.32
CA LYS A 25 -16.53 -9.20 -7.47
C LYS A 25 -16.95 -7.76 -7.16
N ALA A 26 -15.99 -6.85 -6.94
CA ALA A 26 -16.25 -5.43 -6.67
C ALA A 26 -16.76 -4.65 -7.90
N LYS A 27 -16.50 -5.16 -9.12
CA LYS A 27 -16.94 -4.60 -10.40
C LYS A 27 -16.70 -3.07 -10.49
N PRO A 28 -15.45 -2.60 -10.42
CA PRO A 28 -15.15 -1.18 -10.59
C PRO A 28 -15.58 -0.72 -11.99
N ALA A 29 -16.07 0.53 -12.11
CA ALA A 29 -16.38 1.12 -13.40
C ALA A 29 -15.13 1.49 -14.21
N GLN A 30 -14.01 1.76 -13.54
CA GLN A 30 -12.71 2.05 -14.15
C GLN A 30 -11.62 1.18 -13.49
N LEU A 31 -10.81 0.53 -14.32
CA LEU A 31 -9.70 -0.30 -13.88
C LEU A 31 -8.42 0.11 -14.63
N PHE A 32 -7.41 0.52 -13.87
CA PHE A 32 -6.08 0.86 -14.36
C PHE A 32 -5.13 -0.30 -14.09
N ILE A 33 -4.42 -0.75 -15.12
CA ILE A 33 -3.42 -1.80 -14.98
C ILE A 33 -2.03 -1.20 -15.22
N ILE A 34 -1.13 -1.41 -14.27
CA ILE A 34 0.28 -1.08 -14.39
C ILE A 34 1.04 -2.40 -14.45
N SER A 35 1.84 -2.61 -15.50
CA SER A 35 2.67 -3.79 -15.65
C SER A 35 4.06 -3.43 -16.16
N ASP A 36 5.09 -3.81 -15.42
CA ASP A 36 6.48 -3.63 -15.86
C ASP A 36 6.83 -4.61 -17.00
N GLY A 37 7.96 -4.36 -17.66
CA GLY A 37 8.49 -5.21 -18.73
C GLY A 37 9.42 -6.32 -18.22
N PRO A 38 9.67 -7.36 -19.03
CA PRO A 38 10.52 -8.49 -18.65
C PRO A 38 12.00 -8.10 -18.56
N ARG A 39 12.75 -8.81 -17.70
CA ARG A 39 14.23 -8.78 -17.68
C ARG A 39 14.85 -9.86 -18.57
N ASN A 40 14.09 -10.91 -18.86
CA ASN A 40 14.50 -12.06 -19.67
C ASN A 40 13.26 -12.75 -20.27
N GLU A 41 13.47 -13.70 -21.17
CA GLU A 41 12.39 -14.35 -21.91
C GLU A 41 11.44 -15.17 -21.03
N LYS A 42 11.96 -15.85 -20.00
CA LYS A 42 11.13 -16.58 -19.04
C LYS A 42 10.16 -15.66 -18.29
N GLU A 43 10.62 -14.46 -17.89
CA GLU A 43 9.72 -13.47 -17.31
C GLU A 43 8.72 -12.94 -18.34
N ARG A 44 9.08 -12.82 -19.63
CA ARG A 44 8.17 -12.38 -20.68
C ARG A 44 6.96 -13.31 -20.80
N GLU A 45 7.19 -14.61 -20.78
CA GLU A 45 6.12 -15.62 -20.81
C GLU A 45 5.15 -15.45 -19.62
N LEU A 46 5.69 -15.39 -18.39
CA LEU A 46 4.90 -15.20 -17.17
C LEU A 46 4.15 -13.86 -17.14
N ILE A 47 4.76 -12.78 -17.63
CA ILE A 47 4.11 -11.46 -17.74
C ILE A 47 2.97 -11.53 -18.74
N ASN A 48 3.15 -12.20 -19.89
CA ASN A 48 2.09 -12.35 -20.88
C ASN A 48 0.91 -13.15 -20.32
N GLU A 49 1.17 -14.25 -19.58
CA GLU A 49 0.13 -14.98 -18.86
C GLU A 49 -0.59 -14.08 -17.83
N THR A 50 0.17 -13.28 -17.09
CA THR A 50 -0.37 -12.37 -16.08
C THR A 50 -1.25 -11.28 -16.73
N ARG A 51 -0.81 -10.67 -17.83
CA ARG A 51 -1.56 -9.66 -18.58
C ARG A 51 -2.85 -10.23 -19.20
N LYS A 52 -2.85 -11.49 -19.65
CA LYS A 52 -4.05 -12.18 -20.18
C LYS A 52 -5.17 -12.34 -19.15
N ILE A 53 -4.86 -12.35 -17.85
CA ILE A 53 -5.89 -12.40 -16.79
C ILE A 53 -6.83 -11.20 -16.90
N ILE A 54 -6.31 -10.04 -17.28
CA ILE A 54 -7.07 -8.79 -17.42
C ILE A 54 -8.08 -8.88 -18.56
N ASP A 55 -7.85 -9.71 -19.57
CA ASP A 55 -8.78 -9.84 -20.70
C ASP A 55 -10.06 -10.62 -20.33
N ARG A 56 -10.12 -11.18 -19.11
CA ARG A 56 -11.27 -11.93 -18.57
C ARG A 56 -12.34 -11.05 -17.89
N ILE A 57 -12.27 -9.74 -18.12
CA ILE A 57 -13.24 -8.77 -17.61
C ILE A 57 -14.57 -8.97 -18.35
N ASP A 58 -15.61 -9.34 -17.59
CA ASP A 58 -16.95 -9.67 -18.09
C ASP A 58 -18.04 -8.76 -17.49
N TRP A 59 -17.65 -7.58 -17.00
CA TRP A 59 -18.56 -6.54 -16.52
C TRP A 59 -18.27 -5.22 -17.24
N LYS A 60 -19.22 -4.28 -17.18
CA LYS A 60 -19.03 -2.93 -17.73
C LYS A 60 -17.89 -2.22 -16.98
N CYS A 61 -16.74 -2.10 -17.64
CA CYS A 61 -15.52 -1.56 -17.08
C CYS A 61 -14.70 -0.85 -18.16
N GLU A 62 -14.30 0.38 -17.92
CA GLU A 62 -13.28 1.05 -18.73
C GLU A 62 -11.89 0.61 -18.25
N VAL A 63 -11.14 -0.05 -19.12
CA VAL A 63 -9.84 -0.63 -18.78
C VAL A 63 -8.73 0.19 -19.41
N TYR A 64 -7.85 0.73 -18.58
CA TYR A 64 -6.69 1.49 -18.99
C TYR A 64 -5.44 0.67 -18.72
N LYS A 65 -4.61 0.44 -19.73
CA LYS A 65 -3.40 -0.40 -19.61
C LYS A 65 -2.15 0.45 -19.81
N LYS A 66 -1.22 0.41 -18.86
CA LYS A 66 0.14 0.96 -18.99
C LYS A 66 1.13 -0.19 -18.83
N TYR A 67 1.52 -0.75 -19.97
CA TYR A 67 2.48 -1.84 -20.04
C TYR A 67 3.83 -1.29 -20.48
N SER A 68 4.88 -1.64 -19.76
CA SER A 68 6.24 -1.38 -20.17
C SER A 68 6.77 -2.53 -21.02
N GLU A 69 7.53 -2.19 -22.07
CA GLU A 69 8.23 -3.15 -22.93
C GLU A 69 9.56 -3.61 -22.31
N THR A 70 10.17 -2.76 -21.48
CA THR A 70 11.42 -3.03 -20.77
C THR A 70 11.21 -3.00 -19.26
N ASN A 71 12.06 -3.69 -18.50
CA ASN A 71 12.00 -3.64 -17.04
C ASN A 71 12.51 -2.29 -16.53
N LEU A 72 11.64 -1.50 -15.91
CA LEU A 72 11.96 -0.20 -15.31
C LEU A 72 12.38 -0.31 -13.85
N GLY A 73 12.15 -1.46 -13.22
CA GLY A 73 12.38 -1.66 -11.78
C GLY A 73 11.18 -1.22 -10.95
N CYS A 74 11.17 -1.63 -9.68
CA CYS A 74 10.01 -1.48 -8.80
C CYS A 74 9.69 0.01 -8.58
N LYS A 75 10.71 0.83 -8.29
CA LYS A 75 10.51 2.25 -7.99
C LYS A 75 9.89 3.00 -9.17
N ILE A 76 10.47 2.86 -10.36
CA ILE A 76 10.08 3.65 -11.53
C ILE A 76 8.79 3.13 -12.15
N SER A 77 8.62 1.80 -12.26
CA SER A 77 7.40 1.21 -12.82
C SER A 77 6.16 1.62 -12.02
N VAL A 78 6.21 1.49 -10.69
CA VAL A 78 5.07 1.85 -9.83
C VAL A 78 4.85 3.36 -9.80
N SER A 79 5.89 4.15 -9.53
CA SER A 79 5.71 5.61 -9.39
C SER A 79 5.26 6.29 -10.67
N SER A 80 5.85 5.95 -11.82
CA SER A 80 5.43 6.50 -13.12
C SER A 80 4.06 5.99 -13.56
N GLY A 81 3.69 4.78 -13.13
CA GLY A 81 2.35 4.24 -13.33
C GLY A 81 1.30 5.00 -12.54
N LEU A 82 1.57 5.27 -11.25
CA LEU A 82 0.68 6.07 -10.41
C LEU A 82 0.60 7.53 -10.88
N ASP A 83 1.69 8.13 -11.33
CA ASP A 83 1.68 9.46 -11.98
C ASP A 83 0.72 9.49 -13.18
N TRP A 84 0.78 8.45 -14.03
CA TRP A 84 -0.12 8.31 -15.17
C TRP A 84 -1.59 8.12 -14.76
N VAL A 85 -1.87 7.31 -13.74
CA VAL A 85 -3.24 7.14 -13.20
C VAL A 85 -3.76 8.49 -12.70
N PHE A 86 -3.00 9.16 -11.84
CA PHE A 86 -3.45 10.39 -11.19
C PHE A 86 -3.47 11.60 -12.13
N SER A 87 -2.91 11.50 -13.34
CA SER A 87 -3.19 12.44 -14.44
C SER A 87 -4.61 12.35 -14.99
N LYS A 88 -5.35 11.28 -14.66
CA LYS A 88 -6.69 10.97 -15.19
C LYS A 88 -7.78 11.01 -14.13
N VAL A 89 -7.45 10.65 -12.89
CA VAL A 89 -8.42 10.52 -11.79
C VAL A 89 -7.96 11.29 -10.55
N ASP A 90 -8.91 11.72 -9.72
CA ASP A 90 -8.63 12.47 -8.48
C ASP A 90 -8.32 11.57 -7.28
N GLN A 91 -8.70 10.30 -7.35
CA GLN A 91 -8.50 9.29 -6.30
C GLN A 91 -8.51 7.89 -6.91
N ALA A 92 -7.87 6.94 -6.22
CA ALA A 92 -7.94 5.54 -6.59
C ALA A 92 -7.69 4.62 -5.39
N ILE A 93 -8.19 3.39 -5.49
CA ILE A 93 -7.79 2.23 -4.68
C ILE A 93 -6.66 1.53 -5.44
N ILE A 94 -5.58 1.16 -4.76
CA ILE A 94 -4.37 0.55 -5.32
C ILE A 94 -4.17 -0.83 -4.69
N LEU A 95 -4.04 -1.85 -5.54
CA LEU A 95 -3.74 -3.23 -5.15
C LEU A 95 -2.53 -3.73 -5.94
N GLU A 96 -1.66 -4.49 -5.28
CA GLU A 96 -0.57 -5.24 -5.90
C GLU A 96 -0.98 -6.70 -6.15
N ASP A 97 -0.26 -7.41 -7.01
CA ASP A 97 -0.56 -8.78 -7.44
C ASP A 97 -0.59 -9.83 -6.33
N ASP A 98 -0.13 -9.49 -5.14
CA ASP A 98 -0.09 -10.34 -3.97
C ASP A 98 -0.90 -9.83 -2.77
N CYS A 99 -1.71 -8.78 -2.95
CA CYS A 99 -2.54 -8.19 -1.91
C CYS A 99 -4.02 -8.58 -2.12
N VAL A 100 -4.49 -9.65 -1.45
CA VAL A 100 -5.87 -10.13 -1.57
C VAL A 100 -6.79 -9.37 -0.61
N PRO A 101 -7.73 -8.53 -1.09
CA PRO A 101 -8.64 -7.80 -0.23
C PRO A 101 -9.84 -8.65 0.21
N ASP A 102 -10.36 -8.42 1.40
CA ASP A 102 -11.73 -8.75 1.75
C ASP A 102 -12.71 -7.86 0.96
N GLN A 103 -13.93 -8.33 0.68
CA GLN A 103 -14.91 -7.55 -0.09
C GLN A 103 -15.33 -6.24 0.59
N SER A 104 -15.26 -6.17 1.92
CA SER A 104 -15.54 -4.96 2.69
C SER A 104 -14.48 -3.86 2.53
N PHE A 105 -13.28 -4.19 2.01
CA PHE A 105 -12.20 -3.22 1.73
C PHE A 105 -12.63 -2.14 0.73
N PHE A 106 -13.36 -2.53 -0.31
CA PHE A 106 -13.76 -1.64 -1.39
C PHE A 106 -14.71 -0.52 -0.93
N PRO A 107 -15.88 -0.80 -0.30
CA PRO A 107 -16.74 0.24 0.25
C PRO A 107 -16.07 1.02 1.39
N TYR A 108 -15.19 0.38 2.17
CA TYR A 108 -14.41 1.05 3.21
C TYR A 108 -13.53 2.15 2.63
N CYS A 109 -12.77 1.85 1.57
CA CYS A 109 -11.97 2.87 0.90
C CYS A 109 -12.82 3.94 0.22
N GLU A 110 -13.91 3.57 -0.46
CA GLU A 110 -14.79 4.52 -1.14
C GLU A 110 -15.40 5.54 -0.17
N GLU A 111 -15.91 5.07 0.97
CA GLU A 111 -16.49 5.92 2.01
C GLU A 111 -15.45 6.87 2.62
N LEU A 112 -14.25 6.36 2.93
CA LEU A 112 -13.19 7.17 3.56
C LEU A 112 -12.51 8.13 2.60
N LEU A 113 -12.38 7.76 1.33
CA LEU A 113 -11.92 8.67 0.28
C LEU A 113 -12.85 9.87 0.12
N GLU A 114 -14.16 9.65 0.22
CA GLU A 114 -15.15 10.72 0.19
C GLU A 114 -15.12 11.55 1.47
N ARG A 115 -15.21 10.90 2.64
CA ARG A 115 -15.23 11.56 3.95
C ARG A 115 -14.03 12.49 4.17
N TYR A 116 -12.83 12.05 3.78
CA TYR A 116 -11.59 12.80 3.98
C TYR A 116 -11.10 13.52 2.71
N ARG A 117 -11.94 13.65 1.67
CA ARG A 117 -11.58 14.27 0.38
C ARG A 117 -10.84 15.60 0.53
N ASN A 118 -11.32 16.47 1.43
CA ASN A 118 -10.77 17.82 1.63
C ASN A 118 -9.79 17.93 2.81
N ASN A 119 -9.60 16.85 3.59
CA ASN A 119 -8.71 16.89 4.75
C ASN A 119 -7.27 16.56 4.35
N LYS A 120 -6.45 17.61 4.17
CA LYS A 120 -5.05 17.48 3.74
C LYS A 120 -4.14 16.75 4.74
N LYS A 121 -4.53 16.64 6.03
CA LYS A 121 -3.80 15.87 7.03
C LYS A 121 -3.89 14.37 6.76
N ILE A 122 -5.00 13.89 6.18
CA ILE A 122 -5.13 12.51 5.77
C ILE A 122 -4.56 12.35 4.36
N MET A 123 -3.53 11.52 4.26
CA MET A 123 -2.81 11.29 3.01
C MET A 123 -3.12 9.95 2.37
N MET A 124 -3.50 8.93 3.15
CA MET A 124 -3.86 7.62 2.63
C MET A 124 -4.87 6.89 3.52
N VAL A 125 -5.57 5.94 2.92
CA VAL A 125 -6.41 4.94 3.57
C VAL A 125 -5.77 3.58 3.29
N SER A 126 -5.38 2.86 4.32
CA SER A 126 -4.82 1.51 4.21
C SER A 126 -5.89 0.45 4.47
N GLY A 127 -5.71 -0.74 3.91
CA GLY A 127 -6.40 -1.97 4.29
C GLY A 127 -5.62 -2.81 5.32
N ASP A 128 -4.44 -2.38 5.72
CA ASP A 128 -3.58 -3.13 6.65
C ASP A 128 -3.98 -2.92 8.10
N ASN A 129 -4.00 -4.01 8.86
CA ASN A 129 -3.82 -3.94 10.29
C ASN A 129 -3.04 -5.15 10.80
N PHE A 130 -1.81 -4.94 11.25
CA PHE A 130 -0.93 -6.01 11.71
C PHE A 130 -1.14 -6.41 13.16
N PHE A 131 -1.93 -5.65 13.90
CA PHE A 131 -2.14 -5.84 15.33
C PHE A 131 -3.62 -5.86 15.65
N LYS A 132 -4.02 -6.70 16.62
CA LYS A 132 -5.39 -6.62 17.12
C LYS A 132 -5.50 -5.36 17.97
N THR A 133 -6.17 -4.34 17.44
CA THR A 133 -6.46 -3.12 18.18
C THR A 133 -7.85 -3.22 18.77
N SER A 134 -7.97 -3.19 20.10
CA SER A 134 -9.26 -2.92 20.75
C SER A 134 -9.62 -1.45 20.49
N SER A 135 -10.57 -1.22 19.59
CA SER A 135 -11.10 0.11 19.31
C SER A 135 -12.60 -0.01 19.11
N GLU A 136 -13.36 0.93 19.65
CA GLU A 136 -14.79 1.08 19.36
C GLU A 136 -15.03 1.61 17.92
N PHE A 137 -14.00 2.17 17.28
CA PHE A 137 -14.07 2.70 15.93
C PHE A 137 -13.71 1.65 14.88
N SER A 138 -14.27 1.82 13.68
CA SER A 138 -13.96 0.97 12.53
C SER A 138 -12.53 1.21 11.98
N TYR A 139 -11.91 2.33 12.30
CA TYR A 139 -10.54 2.66 11.88
C TYR A 139 -9.89 3.65 12.85
N ASN A 140 -8.56 3.74 12.77
CA ASN A 140 -7.73 4.68 13.53
C ASN A 140 -6.70 5.34 12.61
N PHE A 141 -5.85 6.20 13.17
CA PHE A 141 -4.83 6.93 12.42
C PHE A 141 -3.42 6.59 12.89
N CYS A 142 -2.45 6.56 11.97
CA CYS A 142 -1.03 6.33 12.28
C CYS A 142 -0.14 7.16 11.35
N HIS A 143 1.15 7.27 11.68
CA HIS A 143 2.14 7.97 10.83
C HIS A 143 2.79 7.04 9.79
N HIS A 144 2.52 5.74 9.87
CA HIS A 144 3.12 4.75 8.98
C HIS A 144 2.36 4.60 7.66
N SER A 145 3.10 4.58 6.55
CA SER A 145 2.56 4.28 5.23
C SER A 145 2.35 2.78 5.07
N LEU A 146 1.15 2.29 5.37
CA LEU A 146 0.80 0.88 5.26
C LEU A 146 0.19 0.57 3.89
N ILE A 147 0.95 -0.12 3.04
CA ILE A 147 0.72 -0.13 1.58
C ILE A 147 0.17 -1.45 1.02
N TRP A 148 -0.16 -2.48 1.82
CA TRP A 148 -0.81 -3.67 1.25
C TRP A 148 -2.31 -3.43 1.08
N GLY A 149 -2.66 -3.03 -0.14
CA GLY A 149 -4.00 -2.56 -0.47
C GLY A 149 -4.29 -1.24 0.23
N TRP A 150 -4.32 -0.17 -0.54
CA TRP A 150 -4.47 1.18 0.00
C TRP A 150 -5.21 2.06 -0.99
N ALA A 151 -5.55 3.26 -0.57
CA ALA A 151 -6.21 4.24 -1.39
C ALA A 151 -5.66 5.64 -1.07
N THR A 152 -5.63 6.49 -2.09
CA THR A 152 -5.19 7.86 -1.93
C THR A 152 -5.82 8.78 -2.97
N TRP A 153 -5.51 10.07 -2.84
CA TRP A 153 -5.95 11.13 -3.74
C TRP A 153 -4.77 11.64 -4.55
N ARG A 154 -5.03 12.15 -5.76
CA ARG A 154 -4.07 12.92 -6.57
C ARG A 154 -3.42 14.01 -5.73
N ARG A 155 -4.21 14.74 -4.92
CA ARG A 155 -3.71 15.83 -4.05
C ARG A 155 -2.62 15.38 -3.07
N SER A 156 -2.64 14.11 -2.65
CA SER A 156 -1.64 13.55 -1.75
C SER A 156 -0.49 12.95 -2.57
N TRP A 157 -0.79 12.23 -3.65
CA TRP A 157 0.21 11.60 -4.49
C TRP A 157 1.19 12.60 -5.12
N VAL A 158 0.75 13.80 -5.53
CA VAL A 158 1.67 14.83 -6.07
C VAL A 158 2.79 15.23 -5.09
N LEU A 159 2.64 14.97 -3.80
CA LEU A 159 3.66 15.22 -2.78
C LEU A 159 4.78 14.17 -2.83
N TYR A 160 4.51 12.96 -3.33
CA TYR A 160 5.52 11.93 -3.59
C TYR A 160 6.62 12.48 -4.51
N LYS A 161 6.23 13.06 -5.65
CA LYS A 161 7.17 13.63 -6.61
C LYS A 161 7.99 14.76 -6.01
N LYS A 162 7.37 15.61 -5.18
CA LYS A 162 8.09 16.67 -4.46
C LYS A 162 9.13 16.10 -3.49
N ALA A 163 8.78 15.06 -2.73
CA ALA A 163 9.71 14.39 -1.83
C ALA A 163 10.90 13.76 -2.57
N CYS A 164 10.67 13.18 -3.76
CA CYS A 164 11.72 12.62 -4.60
C CYS A 164 12.71 13.64 -5.18
N LEU A 165 12.37 14.93 -5.18
CA LEU A 165 13.27 16.01 -5.63
C LEU A 165 14.13 16.56 -4.50
N LEU A 166 13.85 16.20 -3.25
CA LEU A 166 14.60 16.70 -2.10
C LEU A 166 15.89 15.90 -1.92
N PRO A 167 17.00 16.58 -1.58
CA PRO A 167 18.26 15.90 -1.37
C PRO A 167 18.29 15.27 0.03
N VAL A 168 19.26 14.40 0.28
CA VAL A 168 19.34 13.60 1.53
C VAL A 168 19.53 14.47 2.78
N GLU A 169 20.15 15.64 2.64
CA GLU A 169 20.35 16.63 3.69
C GLU A 169 19.02 17.06 4.29
N LYS A 170 17.95 17.12 3.47
CA LYS A 170 16.62 17.48 3.97
C LYS A 170 16.06 16.44 4.95
N LEU A 171 16.37 15.16 4.74
CA LEU A 171 16.02 14.10 5.69
C LEU A 171 16.81 14.27 6.99
N GLU A 172 18.11 14.56 6.90
CA GLU A 172 18.99 14.69 8.07
C GLU A 172 18.66 15.94 8.91
N GLU A 173 18.33 17.07 8.28
CA GLU A 173 17.83 18.28 8.95
C GLU A 173 16.62 18.00 9.85
N ASN A 174 15.73 17.11 9.42
CA ASN A 174 14.46 16.80 10.11
C ASN A 174 14.52 15.46 10.85
N ARG A 175 15.69 14.82 10.95
CA ARG A 175 15.81 13.45 11.48
C ARG A 175 15.28 13.34 12.91
N SER A 176 15.64 14.29 13.78
CA SER A 176 15.20 14.28 15.19
C SER A 176 13.68 14.34 15.32
N GLU A 177 13.01 15.18 14.51
CA GLU A 177 11.56 15.25 14.45
C GLU A 177 10.95 13.95 13.91
N PHE A 178 11.46 13.42 12.80
CA PHE A 178 10.91 12.21 12.20
C PHE A 178 11.11 10.97 13.08
N GLN A 179 12.15 10.92 13.89
CA GLN A 179 12.38 9.85 14.85
C GLN A 179 11.29 9.78 15.94
N THR A 180 10.54 10.86 16.16
CA THR A 180 9.37 10.84 17.05
C THR A 180 8.15 10.16 16.42
N LEU A 181 8.14 10.01 15.09
CA LEU A 181 7.01 9.50 14.31
C LEU A 181 7.24 8.07 13.80
N VAL A 182 8.48 7.73 13.44
CA VAL A 182 8.88 6.41 12.94
C VAL A 182 10.26 6.01 13.47
N SER A 183 10.57 4.72 13.46
CA SER A 183 11.89 4.25 13.92
C SER A 183 13.06 4.80 13.10
N GLY A 184 14.22 5.00 13.74
CA GLY A 184 15.45 5.41 13.07
C GLY A 184 15.85 4.49 11.91
N ARG A 185 15.57 3.19 12.01
CA ARG A 185 15.79 2.24 10.91
C ARG A 185 14.92 2.54 9.69
N ARG A 186 13.66 2.95 9.89
CA ARG A 186 12.79 3.38 8.78
C ARG A 186 13.40 4.60 8.09
N LEU A 187 13.96 5.55 8.86
CA LEU A 187 14.67 6.70 8.29
C LEU A 187 15.93 6.30 7.54
N ASP A 188 16.70 5.33 8.04
CA ASP A 188 17.88 4.84 7.34
C ASP A 188 17.53 4.12 6.02
N ALA A 189 16.37 3.44 5.97
CA ALA A 189 15.86 2.87 4.73
C ALA A 189 15.41 3.96 3.74
N ILE A 190 14.77 5.02 4.22
CA ILE A 190 14.44 6.21 3.40
C ILE A 190 15.73 6.82 2.85
N LYS A 191 16.74 7.06 3.71
CA LYS A 191 18.05 7.56 3.30
C LYS A 191 18.67 6.74 2.18
N LYS A 192 18.75 5.43 2.36
CA LYS A 192 19.26 4.49 1.33
C LYS A 192 18.46 4.55 0.03
N THR A 193 17.16 4.82 0.10
CA THR A 193 16.29 4.95 -1.09
C THR A 193 16.52 6.28 -1.83
N ILE A 194 16.78 7.37 -1.11
CA ILE A 194 17.19 8.67 -1.67
C ILE A 194 18.54 8.52 -2.37
N GLU A 195 19.49 7.84 -1.73
CA GLU A 195 20.84 7.57 -2.25
C GLU A 195 20.88 6.53 -3.39
N GLY A 196 19.72 5.98 -3.82
CA GLY A 196 19.64 4.99 -4.90
C GLY A 196 20.12 3.58 -4.54
N LYS A 197 20.36 3.29 -3.26
CA LYS A 197 20.82 1.96 -2.78
C LYS A 197 19.69 0.94 -2.62
N ILE A 198 18.43 1.39 -2.65
CA ILE A 198 17.24 0.53 -2.59
C ILE A 198 16.30 0.92 -3.75
N ASP A 199 15.95 -0.04 -4.59
CA ASP A 199 14.94 0.11 -5.65
C ASP A 199 13.54 -0.21 -5.10
N THR A 200 12.91 0.79 -4.49
CA THR A 200 11.49 0.74 -4.10
C THR A 200 10.87 2.13 -4.10
N TRP A 201 9.55 2.20 -4.22
CA TRP A 201 8.78 3.44 -4.17
C TRP A 201 8.25 3.75 -2.77
N ASP A 202 7.90 2.74 -1.97
CA ASP A 202 7.14 2.89 -0.72
C ASP A 202 7.86 3.70 0.37
N TYR A 203 9.20 3.62 0.47
CA TYR A 203 9.95 4.48 1.40
C TYR A 203 9.86 5.96 1.05
N MET A 204 9.84 6.31 -0.24
CA MET A 204 9.67 7.69 -0.66
C MET A 204 8.25 8.19 -0.39
N TRP A 205 7.25 7.29 -0.41
CA TRP A 205 5.90 7.62 0.03
C TRP A 205 5.81 7.89 1.53
N GLN A 206 6.46 7.07 2.36
CA GLN A 206 6.61 7.35 3.80
C GLN A 206 7.28 8.70 4.03
N TYR A 207 8.33 9.03 3.28
CA TYR A 207 9.04 10.30 3.41
C TYR A 207 8.16 11.49 3.05
N ALA A 208 7.37 11.40 1.97
CA ALA A 208 6.40 12.42 1.61
C ALA A 208 5.36 12.66 2.73
N MET A 209 4.88 11.58 3.37
CA MET A 209 3.98 11.70 4.52
C MET A 209 4.65 12.38 5.71
N LEU A 210 5.89 12.02 6.05
CA LEU A 210 6.63 12.63 7.16
C LEU A 210 6.83 14.14 6.96
N LEU A 211 7.24 14.55 5.76
CA LEU A 211 7.41 15.96 5.40
C LEU A 211 6.12 16.79 5.57
N CYS A 212 4.96 16.15 5.43
CA CYS A 212 3.66 16.81 5.54
C CYS A 212 2.98 16.60 6.91
N LYS A 213 3.63 15.87 7.84
CA LYS A 213 3.01 15.36 9.08
C LYS A 213 1.66 14.67 8.79
N GLY A 214 1.61 13.96 7.67
CA GLY A 214 0.43 13.30 7.14
C GLY A 214 0.12 12.02 7.89
N LEU A 215 -1.16 11.66 7.91
CA LEU A 215 -1.67 10.47 8.56
C LEU A 215 -2.20 9.45 7.55
N CYS A 216 -2.00 8.19 7.89
CA CYS A 216 -2.64 7.02 7.31
C CYS A 216 -3.85 6.64 8.14
N ILE A 217 -4.99 6.38 7.50
CA ILE A 217 -6.11 5.68 8.13
C ILE A 217 -5.86 4.17 8.02
N TYR A 218 -5.98 3.43 9.12
CA TYR A 218 -5.90 1.96 9.12
C TYR A 218 -7.12 1.33 9.81
N PRO A 219 -7.65 0.20 9.30
CA PRO A 219 -8.86 -0.43 9.81
C PRO A 219 -8.66 -1.10 11.18
N SER A 220 -9.74 -1.32 11.93
CA SER A 220 -9.71 -2.05 13.20
C SER A 220 -9.49 -3.57 13.03
N VAL A 221 -9.65 -4.08 11.81
CA VAL A 221 -9.35 -5.45 11.39
C VAL A 221 -8.44 -5.43 10.18
N ASN A 222 -7.69 -6.49 9.93
CA ASN A 222 -6.89 -6.58 8.71
C ASN A 222 -7.81 -6.82 7.50
N LEU A 223 -7.92 -5.87 6.56
CA LEU A 223 -8.79 -5.98 5.38
C LEU A 223 -8.10 -6.62 4.18
N VAL A 224 -6.77 -6.66 4.16
CA VAL A 224 -5.99 -7.15 3.03
C VAL A 224 -4.95 -8.16 3.50
N ARG A 225 -4.88 -9.30 2.83
CA ARG A 225 -3.87 -10.32 3.10
C ARG A 225 -2.79 -10.31 2.04
N ASN A 226 -1.54 -10.15 2.45
CA ASN A 226 -0.40 -10.35 1.57
C ASN A 226 -0.10 -11.85 1.43
N ILE A 227 -0.14 -12.37 0.20
CA ILE A 227 0.13 -13.77 -0.16
C ILE A 227 1.44 -13.95 -0.93
N GLY A 228 2.25 -12.89 -1.04
CA GLY A 228 3.45 -12.81 -1.86
C GLY A 228 4.73 -13.29 -1.19
N PHE A 229 4.62 -14.01 -0.08
CA PHE A 229 5.78 -14.53 0.65
C PHE A 229 6.36 -15.78 -0.03
N GLY A 230 7.69 -15.86 -0.11
CA GLY A 230 8.43 -17.05 -0.54
C GLY A 230 9.14 -16.91 -1.90
N ASN A 231 9.31 -18.03 -2.60
CA ASN A 231 10.06 -18.07 -3.86
C ASN A 231 9.36 -17.21 -4.93
N GLY A 232 10.07 -16.21 -5.46
CA GLY A 232 9.54 -15.22 -6.42
C GLY A 232 9.20 -13.86 -5.80
N ALA A 233 9.29 -13.72 -4.47
CA ALA A 233 9.14 -12.45 -3.76
C ALA A 233 10.28 -11.47 -4.08
N THR A 234 9.95 -10.22 -4.42
CA THR A 234 10.96 -9.15 -4.58
C THR A 234 11.53 -8.74 -3.23
N HIS A 235 10.68 -8.56 -2.21
CA HIS A 235 11.05 -8.05 -0.88
C HIS A 235 10.67 -8.97 0.30
N THR A 236 9.74 -9.92 0.12
CA THR A 236 9.19 -10.81 1.16
C THR A 236 9.70 -12.25 1.05
N LYS A 237 11.02 -12.42 0.92
CA LYS A 237 11.66 -13.73 0.67
C LYS A 237 11.53 -14.74 1.82
N TYR A 238 11.23 -14.28 3.04
CA TYR A 238 11.08 -15.11 4.23
C TYR A 238 9.68 -14.98 4.82
N LYS A 239 9.15 -16.08 5.37
CA LYS A 239 7.88 -16.06 6.11
C LYS A 239 8.08 -15.32 7.44
N THR A 240 7.41 -14.19 7.60
CA THR A 240 7.34 -13.43 8.86
C THR A 240 5.97 -13.61 9.52
N PHE A 241 5.73 -13.04 10.70
CA PHE A 241 4.40 -13.08 11.32
C PHE A 241 3.31 -12.49 10.40
N HIS A 242 3.67 -11.48 9.59
CA HIS A 242 2.78 -10.86 8.62
C HIS A 242 2.22 -11.88 7.61
N SER A 243 2.99 -12.92 7.25
CA SER A 243 2.55 -13.98 6.34
C SER A 243 1.42 -14.86 6.89
N LYS A 244 1.17 -14.78 8.20
CA LYS A 244 0.11 -15.54 8.90
C LYS A 244 -1.18 -14.73 9.06
N LEU A 245 -1.16 -13.44 8.78
CA LEU A 245 -2.33 -12.59 8.94
C LEU A 245 -3.37 -12.95 7.88
N SER A 246 -4.59 -13.23 8.32
CA SER A 246 -5.75 -13.35 7.45
C SER A 246 -6.39 -11.98 7.24
N GLN A 247 -7.13 -11.82 6.14
CA GLN A 247 -8.08 -10.72 6.00
C GLN A 247 -9.38 -11.07 6.75
N SER A 248 -10.15 -10.07 7.16
CA SER A 248 -11.45 -10.23 7.81
C SER A 248 -12.37 -9.09 7.41
N ALA A 249 -13.67 -9.37 7.32
CA ALA A 249 -14.64 -8.35 6.96
C ALA A 249 -14.80 -7.30 8.07
N ILE A 250 -14.98 -6.04 7.66
CA ILE A 250 -15.42 -4.96 8.55
C ILE A 250 -16.93 -4.75 8.45
N GLN A 251 -17.54 -4.36 9.57
CA GLN A 251 -18.98 -4.11 9.65
C GLN A 251 -19.31 -2.67 9.25
N PHE A 252 -20.47 -2.51 8.61
CA PHE A 252 -21.05 -1.22 8.23
C PHE A 252 -22.37 -0.98 9.00
N PRO A 253 -22.76 0.27 9.28
CA PRO A 253 -22.05 1.51 8.95
C PRO A 253 -20.72 1.65 9.70
N LEU A 254 -19.74 2.35 9.12
CA LEU A 254 -18.45 2.56 9.80
C LEU A 254 -18.64 3.45 11.03
N VAL A 255 -18.06 3.05 12.16
CA VAL A 255 -17.99 3.86 13.37
C VAL A 255 -16.77 4.78 13.25
N HIS A 256 -17.02 6.08 13.13
CA HIS A 256 -15.97 7.07 12.88
C HIS A 256 -15.37 7.63 14.17
N PRO A 257 -14.03 7.81 14.25
CA PRO A 257 -13.41 8.56 15.33
C PRO A 257 -13.88 10.00 15.38
N ASN A 258 -14.12 10.52 16.58
CA ASN A 258 -14.52 11.91 16.81
C ASN A 258 -13.36 12.91 16.63
N ARG A 259 -12.11 12.42 16.65
CA ARG A 259 -10.90 13.24 16.54
C ARG A 259 -9.88 12.57 15.63
N ILE A 260 -9.11 13.39 14.92
CA ILE A 260 -8.02 12.95 14.04
C ILE A 260 -6.70 13.00 14.81
N THR A 261 -6.51 11.97 15.63
CA THR A 261 -5.32 11.80 16.47
C THR A 261 -4.65 10.46 16.13
N PRO A 262 -3.33 10.45 15.88
CA PRO A 262 -2.60 9.21 15.65
C PRO A 262 -2.57 8.33 16.91
N ASN A 263 -2.64 7.02 16.72
CA ASN A 263 -2.46 6.04 17.77
C ASN A 263 -0.97 5.78 17.98
N ILE A 264 -0.39 6.45 18.98
CA ILE A 264 1.05 6.38 19.28
C ILE A 264 1.49 4.97 19.68
N SER A 265 0.64 4.22 20.39
CA SER A 265 0.93 2.83 20.74
C SER A 265 1.04 1.95 19.51
N PHE A 266 0.17 2.17 18.51
CA PHE A 266 0.23 1.48 17.23
C PHE A 266 1.47 1.91 16.42
N ASP A 267 1.80 3.20 16.34
CA ASP A 267 3.02 3.69 15.68
C ASP A 267 4.28 3.02 16.28
N SER A 268 4.36 2.97 17.61
CA SER A 268 5.43 2.26 18.33
C SER A 268 5.47 0.77 17.96
N ALA A 269 4.32 0.08 17.95
CA ALA A 269 4.26 -1.33 17.59
C ALA A 269 4.72 -1.59 16.15
N ILE A 270 4.26 -0.79 15.17
CA ILE A 270 4.67 -0.89 13.76
C ILE A 270 6.17 -0.61 13.61
N SER A 271 6.67 0.42 14.27
CA SER A 271 8.09 0.78 14.23
C SER A 271 9.01 -0.36 14.65
N LYS A 272 8.54 -1.23 15.56
CA LYS A 272 9.29 -2.40 16.02
C LYS A 272 9.27 -3.54 14.98
N THR A 273 8.21 -3.72 14.18
CA THR A 273 8.15 -4.80 13.16
C THR A 273 9.19 -4.68 12.06
N TYR A 274 9.77 -3.49 11.87
CA TYR A 274 10.86 -3.28 10.92
C TYR A 274 12.20 -3.88 11.41
N HIS A 275 12.24 -4.69 12.48
CA HIS A 275 13.43 -5.40 12.93
C HIS A 275 13.67 -6.70 12.14
N PRO A 276 14.90 -6.95 11.65
CA PRO A 276 15.24 -8.21 10.98
C PRO A 276 15.10 -9.45 11.89
N PHE A 277 14.98 -9.23 13.20
CA PHE A 277 14.87 -10.28 14.22
C PHE A 277 13.56 -10.24 15.00
N TYR A 278 12.49 -9.61 14.45
CA TYR A 278 11.16 -9.70 15.07
C TYR A 278 10.67 -11.16 15.01
N SER A 279 11.09 -11.90 16.03
CA SER A 279 10.92 -13.34 16.14
C SER A 279 9.52 -13.63 16.66
N LEU A 280 9.07 -14.86 16.48
CA LEU A 280 7.75 -15.32 16.93
C LEU A 280 7.48 -15.06 18.43
N ILE A 281 8.53 -14.87 19.23
CA ILE A 281 8.47 -14.64 20.69
C ILE A 281 7.94 -13.23 21.03
N ASP A 282 8.29 -12.21 20.23
CA ASP A 282 7.84 -10.82 20.46
C ASP A 282 6.36 -10.61 20.10
N VAL A 283 5.83 -11.47 19.24
CA VAL A 283 4.41 -11.52 18.89
C VAL A 283 3.61 -11.99 20.11
N ILE A 284 4.03 -13.07 20.77
CA ILE A 284 3.30 -13.64 21.91
C ILE A 284 3.25 -12.64 23.08
N SER A 285 4.33 -11.91 23.36
CA SER A 285 4.36 -10.96 24.49
C SER A 285 3.43 -9.76 24.33
N HIS A 286 3.10 -9.33 23.11
CA HIS A 286 2.20 -8.19 22.86
C HIS A 286 0.71 -8.56 22.80
N PHE A 287 0.37 -9.86 22.69
CA PHE A 287 -1.03 -10.32 22.65
C PHE A 287 -1.55 -10.84 23.99
N PHE A 288 -0.69 -10.98 25.01
CA PHE A 288 -1.04 -11.48 26.35
C PHE A 288 -0.83 -10.46 27.48
N GLN A 289 -0.87 -9.15 27.19
CA GLN A 289 -1.02 -8.10 28.20
C GLN A 289 -2.36 -7.37 28.03
#